data_AF-A0A126Z084-F1
#
_entry.id   AF-A0A126Z084-F1
#
_cell.length_a   1.000
_cell.length_b   1.000
_cell.length_c   1.000
_cell.angle_alpha   90.00
_cell.angle_beta   90.00
_cell.angle_gamma   90.00
#
_symmetry.space_group_name_H-M   'P 1'
#
loop_
_entity.id
_entity.type
_entity.pdbx_description
1 polymer ?
#
loop_
_entity_poly.entity_id
_entity_poly.type
_entity_poly.pdbx_seq_one_letter_code
_entity_poly.pdbx_strand_id
1 'polypeptide(L)'
;MLESASRHEQTRGGPQPMTTTADSSTIGGPDAPQGEHEHRHAAPRAGAYSRFRDTYEKLPPGVQLIGLQLWLPFFFVIAFCFCYVLAFHAPAPKDVPVAVIGSSSQTTRVADGLATQTKGEFAVSTVPTLAQARADVKSGDLAAAYLPGAKTSTLVIASGAQYQLATISKSVFTAAATASGSTLAVDDVAPLPASDSFGTTLFYVTLVFMIGGYMTGMFVGLMGGPLRHRVRLGIIAGVAVIIPLIVTILTHVVLGAVLANFFELWGLASSP
;
A
#
# COMPACT_ATOMS: atom_id res chain seq x y z
N MET A 1 -60.27 44.68 33.12
CA MET A 1 -60.12 45.38 34.41
C MET A 1 -58.94 44.75 35.11
N LEU A 2 -57.79 45.44 35.08
CA LEU A 2 -57.20 46.15 36.25
C LEU A 2 -56.46 45.13 37.15
N GLU A 3 -55.22 45.27 37.60
CA GLU A 3 -54.24 46.36 37.55
C GLU A 3 -52.91 45.81 38.08
N SER A 4 -51.86 46.53 37.76
CA SER A 4 -50.42 46.36 37.90
C SER A 4 -49.80 46.46 39.31
N ALA A 5 -48.47 46.20 39.33
CA ALA A 5 -47.42 46.72 40.24
C ALA A 5 -47.18 45.92 41.54
N SER A 6 -45.98 45.75 42.10
CA SER A 6 -44.62 46.34 42.02
C SER A 6 -43.66 45.37 42.75
N ARG A 7 -42.45 45.06 42.26
CA ARG A 7 -41.12 45.71 42.48
C ARG A 7 -40.52 45.53 43.89
N HIS A 8 -39.18 45.37 43.89
CA HIS A 8 -38.22 45.39 45.01
C HIS A 8 -38.14 44.12 45.87
N GLU A 9 -36.99 43.58 46.30
CA GLU A 9 -35.56 43.83 46.12
C GLU A 9 -34.85 42.69 46.87
N GLN A 10 -33.52 42.63 46.77
CA GLN A 10 -32.62 42.34 47.89
C GLN A 10 -31.96 40.95 47.96
N THR A 11 -30.76 40.98 47.41
CA THR A 11 -29.58 40.17 47.67
C THR A 11 -29.13 40.20 49.14
N ARG A 12 -28.69 39.04 49.64
CA ARG A 12 -27.96 38.79 50.90
C ARG A 12 -27.19 37.47 50.67
N GLY A 13 -25.91 37.26 50.98
CA GLY A 13 -24.88 38.06 51.63
C GLY A 13 -23.60 37.21 51.81
N GLY A 14 -22.49 37.84 52.18
CA GLY A 14 -21.27 37.17 52.70
C GLY A 14 -20.03 38.09 52.67
N PRO A 15 -19.13 38.08 53.69
CA PRO A 15 -18.48 39.30 54.22
C PRO A 15 -16.93 39.41 54.10
N GLN A 16 -16.45 40.64 53.80
CA GLN A 16 -15.38 41.50 54.39
C GLN A 16 -14.19 40.88 55.18
N PRO A 17 -12.94 41.44 55.11
CA PRO A 17 -12.64 42.62 55.97
C PRO A 17 -11.54 43.64 55.56
N MET A 18 -11.71 44.82 56.16
CA MET A 18 -10.73 45.73 56.81
C MET A 18 -9.73 46.56 56.00
N THR A 19 -10.12 47.83 55.88
CA THR A 19 -9.30 49.04 55.81
C THR A 19 -8.35 49.20 57.01
N THR A 20 -7.11 49.60 56.73
CA THR A 20 -6.27 50.39 57.65
C THR A 20 -5.87 51.67 56.93
N THR A 21 -6.28 52.80 57.52
CA THR A 21 -5.86 54.18 57.24
C THR A 21 -4.43 54.42 57.73
N ALA A 22 -3.61 55.13 56.96
CA ALA A 22 -2.72 56.17 57.49
C ALA A 22 -2.14 57.05 56.37
N ASP A 23 -2.22 58.34 56.66
CA ASP A 23 -1.81 59.54 55.94
C ASP A 23 -0.28 59.74 55.97
N SER A 24 0.30 60.39 54.95
CA SER A 24 1.55 61.18 55.04
C SER A 24 1.99 61.69 53.66
N SER A 25 1.84 62.99 53.48
CA SER A 25 2.47 63.88 52.50
C SER A 25 3.99 63.68 52.30
N THR A 26 4.51 64.01 51.10
CA THR A 26 5.67 64.92 50.83
C THR A 26 6.39 64.64 49.49
N ILE A 27 6.21 65.58 48.54
CA ILE A 27 7.22 66.26 47.67
C ILE A 27 8.23 65.43 46.83
N GLY A 28 8.01 65.42 45.50
CA GLY A 28 8.87 66.06 44.48
C GLY A 28 10.20 65.42 44.01
N GLY A 29 10.33 65.18 42.69
CA GLY A 29 11.63 65.09 41.97
C GLY A 29 11.65 64.02 40.87
N PRO A 30 12.26 64.24 39.68
CA PRO A 30 11.75 63.73 38.41
C PRO A 30 12.33 62.37 37.97
N ASP A 31 11.45 61.44 37.64
CA ASP A 31 11.78 60.20 36.93
C ASP A 31 11.86 60.42 35.42
N ALA A 32 12.98 59.99 34.84
CA ALA A 32 13.16 59.84 33.41
C ALA A 32 12.27 58.71 32.88
N PRO A 33 11.68 58.81 31.67
CA PRO A 33 10.88 57.72 31.13
C PRO A 33 11.83 56.60 30.67
N GLN A 34 11.96 55.54 31.47
CA GLN A 34 12.48 54.27 31.00
C GLN A 34 11.43 53.63 30.09
N GLY A 35 11.75 53.53 28.81
CA GLY A 35 10.91 52.84 27.83
C GLY A 35 10.80 51.36 28.20
N GLU A 36 9.64 50.97 28.71
CA GLU A 36 9.21 49.57 28.67
C GLU A 36 8.96 49.22 27.21
N HIS A 37 9.92 48.50 26.62
CA HIS A 37 9.68 47.75 25.40
C HIS A 37 8.64 46.66 25.71
N GLU A 38 7.37 47.03 25.59
CA GLU A 38 6.27 46.09 25.52
C GLU A 38 6.53 45.20 24.30
N HIS A 39 7.11 44.02 24.52
CA HIS A 39 7.18 42.96 23.54
C HIS A 39 5.74 42.50 23.26
N ARG A 40 5.01 43.29 22.47
CA ARG A 40 3.79 42.85 21.81
C ARG A 40 4.18 41.65 20.98
N HIS A 41 3.83 40.46 21.47
CA HIS A 41 3.82 39.25 20.66
C HIS A 41 2.97 39.54 19.43
N ALA A 42 3.63 39.85 18.32
CA ALA A 42 2.98 40.01 17.04
C ALA A 42 2.22 38.70 16.78
N ALA A 43 0.89 38.79 16.73
CA ALA A 43 0.04 37.64 16.47
C ALA A 43 0.58 36.90 15.23
N PRO A 44 0.65 35.55 15.22
CA PRO A 44 1.17 34.82 14.09
C PRO A 44 0.40 35.25 12.85
N ARG A 45 1.12 35.65 11.77
CA ARG A 45 0.49 35.99 10.50
C ARG A 45 -0.43 34.84 10.11
N ALA A 46 -1.74 35.12 10.09
CA ALA A 46 -2.81 34.21 9.73
C ALA A 46 -2.60 33.71 8.28
N GLY A 47 -1.80 32.65 8.15
CA GLY A 47 -1.51 31.98 6.89
C GLY A 47 -2.74 31.23 6.38
N ALA A 48 -2.71 30.78 5.12
CA ALA A 48 -3.81 30.09 4.46
C ALA A 48 -4.49 28.98 5.31
N TYR A 49 -3.72 28.34 6.21
CA TYR A 49 -4.20 27.39 7.20
C TYR A 49 -5.31 27.93 8.12
N SER A 50 -5.18 29.15 8.65
CA SER A 50 -6.21 29.72 9.54
C SER A 50 -7.49 30.03 8.78
N ARG A 51 -7.39 30.52 7.53
CA ARG A 51 -8.58 30.76 6.69
C ARG A 51 -9.32 29.47 6.34
N PHE A 52 -8.59 28.38 6.12
CA PHE A 52 -9.19 27.07 5.87
C PHE A 52 -9.94 26.56 7.12
N ARG A 53 -9.28 26.62 8.29
CA ARG A 53 -9.88 26.25 9.58
C ARG A 53 -11.15 27.07 9.87
N ASP A 54 -11.06 28.39 9.79
CA ASP A 54 -12.17 29.29 10.12
C ASP A 54 -13.35 29.14 9.13
N THR A 55 -13.09 28.68 7.90
CA THR A 55 -14.14 28.32 6.92
C THR A 55 -14.76 26.97 7.21
N TYR A 56 -13.95 25.99 7.60
CA TYR A 56 -14.39 24.63 7.91
C TYR A 56 -15.21 24.56 9.21
N GLU A 57 -14.84 25.37 10.20
CA GLU A 57 -15.57 25.53 11.46
C GLU A 57 -17.01 26.06 11.28
N LYS A 58 -17.30 26.75 10.18
CA LYS A 58 -18.64 27.26 9.85
C LYS A 58 -19.57 26.21 9.26
N LEU A 59 -19.06 25.04 8.87
CA LEU A 59 -19.86 23.96 8.30
C LEU A 59 -20.68 23.24 9.40
N PRO A 60 -21.84 22.64 9.05
CA PRO A 60 -22.61 21.83 10.00
C PRO A 60 -21.74 20.69 10.58
N PRO A 61 -21.93 20.30 11.86
CA PRO A 61 -21.13 19.25 12.50
C PRO A 61 -21.09 17.93 11.73
N GLY A 62 -22.19 17.56 11.06
CA GLY A 62 -22.24 16.37 10.21
C GLY A 62 -21.28 16.42 9.01
N VAL A 63 -21.11 17.58 8.38
CA VAL A 63 -20.20 17.76 7.24
C VAL A 63 -18.74 17.68 7.68
N GLN A 64 -18.43 18.20 8.88
CA GLN A 64 -17.10 18.11 9.46
C GLN A 64 -16.71 16.65 9.76
N LEU A 65 -17.64 15.86 10.33
CA LEU A 65 -17.42 14.45 10.59
C LEU A 65 -17.27 13.63 9.30
N ILE A 66 -18.06 13.92 8.27
CA ILE A 66 -17.92 13.27 6.96
C ILE A 66 -16.56 13.58 6.34
N GLY A 67 -16.11 14.85 6.36
CA GLY A 67 -14.80 15.19 5.84
C GLY A 67 -13.65 14.57 6.64
N LEU A 68 -13.79 14.47 7.97
CA LEU A 68 -12.85 13.74 8.84
C LEU A 68 -12.85 12.23 8.59
N GLN A 69 -13.93 11.65 8.06
CA GLN A 69 -13.95 10.23 7.69
C GLN A 69 -13.42 9.99 6.27
N LEU A 70 -13.61 10.94 5.36
CA LEU A 70 -13.24 10.82 3.95
C LEU A 70 -11.79 11.23 3.64
N TRP A 71 -11.12 12.02 4.49
CA TRP A 71 -9.75 12.44 4.19
C TRP A 71 -8.78 11.25 4.09
N LEU A 72 -8.93 10.24 4.95
CA LEU A 72 -8.06 9.06 4.97
C LEU A 72 -8.20 8.22 3.69
N PRO A 73 -9.39 7.74 3.27
CA PRO A 73 -9.53 7.00 2.02
C PRO A 73 -9.16 7.85 0.80
N PHE A 74 -9.47 9.15 0.80
CA PHE A 74 -9.06 10.06 -0.27
C PHE A 74 -7.55 10.18 -0.40
N PHE A 75 -6.85 10.35 0.72
CA PHE A 75 -5.40 10.33 0.78
C PHE A 75 -4.83 9.02 0.23
N PHE A 76 -5.38 7.87 0.63
CA PHE A 76 -4.94 6.56 0.12
C PHE A 76 -5.17 6.39 -1.38
N VAL A 77 -6.31 6.84 -1.92
CA VAL A 77 -6.56 6.79 -3.37
C VAL A 77 -5.54 7.61 -4.13
N ILE A 78 -5.28 8.84 -3.69
CA ILE A 78 -4.27 9.71 -4.32
C ILE A 78 -2.87 9.10 -4.21
N ALA A 79 -2.48 8.67 -3.02
CA ALA A 79 -1.18 8.06 -2.79
C ALA A 79 -1.00 6.79 -3.64
N PHE A 80 -2.02 5.93 -3.70
CA PHE A 80 -1.99 4.73 -4.52
C PHE A 80 -1.88 5.05 -6.01
N CYS A 81 -2.65 6.03 -6.51
CA CYS A 81 -2.53 6.49 -7.90
C CYS A 81 -1.11 7.00 -8.21
N PHE A 82 -0.53 7.83 -7.35
CA PHE A 82 0.85 8.29 -7.54
C PHE A 82 1.85 7.14 -7.49
N CYS A 83 1.80 6.28 -6.47
CA CYS A 83 2.69 5.14 -6.35
C CYS A 83 2.59 4.21 -7.57
N TYR A 84 1.38 3.88 -8.00
CA TYR A 84 1.16 2.96 -9.10
C TYR A 84 1.56 3.58 -10.45
N VAL A 85 1.10 4.79 -10.75
CA VAL A 85 1.43 5.45 -12.01
C VAL A 85 2.93 5.72 -12.09
N LEU A 86 3.55 6.24 -11.03
CA LEU A 86 5.01 6.50 -11.05
C LEU A 86 5.81 5.21 -11.22
N ALA A 87 5.45 4.14 -10.50
CA ALA A 87 6.17 2.87 -10.55
C ALA A 87 6.00 2.13 -11.89
N PHE A 88 4.84 2.25 -12.53
CA PHE A 88 4.51 1.47 -13.74
C PHE A 88 4.49 2.28 -15.05
N HIS A 89 4.71 3.62 -15.04
CA HIS A 89 4.70 4.39 -16.30
C HIS A 89 5.85 4.01 -17.26
N ALA A 90 6.94 3.47 -16.73
CA ALA A 90 8.08 3.01 -17.50
C ALA A 90 8.81 1.85 -16.78
N PRO A 91 8.25 0.62 -16.82
CA PRO A 91 8.88 -0.53 -16.22
C PRO A 91 10.13 -0.90 -17.04
N ALA A 92 11.31 -0.54 -16.55
CA ALA A 92 12.58 -1.03 -17.07
C ALA A 92 13.07 -2.16 -16.15
N PRO A 93 13.41 -3.35 -16.68
CA PRO A 93 14.06 -4.38 -15.89
C PRO A 93 15.35 -3.81 -15.29
N LYS A 94 15.61 -4.08 -14.02
CA LYS A 94 16.89 -3.72 -13.38
C LYS A 94 17.46 -4.95 -12.73
N ASP A 95 18.69 -5.30 -13.09
CA ASP A 95 19.45 -6.39 -12.50
C ASP A 95 18.70 -7.73 -12.48
N VAL A 96 17.85 -7.98 -13.49
CA VAL A 96 17.13 -9.25 -13.58
C VAL A 96 18.16 -10.38 -13.77
N PRO A 97 18.23 -11.38 -12.87
CA PRO A 97 19.27 -12.41 -12.94
C PRO A 97 19.00 -13.34 -14.11
N VAL A 98 19.90 -13.34 -15.09
CA VAL A 98 19.80 -14.22 -16.27
C VAL A 98 21.10 -14.96 -16.45
N ALA A 99 21.03 -16.24 -16.81
CA ALA A 99 22.23 -17.00 -17.13
C ALA A 99 22.34 -17.34 -18.61
N VAL A 100 23.55 -17.35 -19.14
CA VAL A 100 23.86 -18.01 -20.41
C VAL A 100 24.43 -19.39 -20.12
N ILE A 101 23.85 -20.42 -20.73
CA ILE A 101 24.22 -21.80 -20.49
C ILE A 101 25.42 -22.19 -21.36
N GLY A 102 26.48 -22.67 -20.72
CA GLY A 102 27.70 -23.15 -21.35
C GLY A 102 28.96 -22.75 -20.57
N SER A 103 30.05 -23.47 -20.80
CA SER A 103 31.34 -23.27 -20.13
C SER A 103 32.45 -22.77 -21.06
N SER A 104 32.12 -22.47 -22.32
CA SER A 104 33.09 -22.06 -23.33
C SER A 104 33.42 -20.57 -23.23
N SER A 105 34.60 -20.16 -23.69
CA SER A 105 34.96 -18.74 -23.83
C SER A 105 34.05 -17.99 -24.82
N GLN A 106 33.39 -18.71 -25.72
CA GLN A 106 32.34 -18.16 -26.58
C GLN A 106 31.07 -17.83 -25.78
N THR A 107 30.71 -18.65 -24.78
CA THR A 107 29.56 -18.41 -23.90
C THR A 107 29.76 -17.13 -23.08
N THR A 108 30.95 -16.92 -22.52
CA THR A 108 31.28 -15.68 -21.79
C THR A 108 31.15 -14.45 -22.69
N ARG A 109 31.63 -14.51 -23.94
CA ARG A 109 31.47 -13.39 -24.90
C ARG A 109 30.00 -13.11 -25.24
N VAL A 110 29.17 -14.14 -25.32
CA VAL A 110 27.71 -13.97 -25.52
C VAL A 110 27.08 -13.32 -24.29
N ALA A 111 27.47 -13.74 -23.08
CA ALA A 111 27.01 -13.13 -21.84
C ALA A 111 27.41 -11.64 -21.74
N ASP A 112 28.67 -11.31 -22.03
CA ASP A 112 29.18 -9.93 -22.01
C ASP A 112 28.50 -9.06 -23.08
N GLY A 113 28.29 -9.61 -24.28
CA GLY A 113 27.57 -8.93 -25.36
C GLY A 113 26.12 -8.63 -24.99
N LEU A 114 25.45 -9.58 -24.35
CA LEU A 114 24.07 -9.41 -23.87
C LEU A 114 23.99 -8.37 -22.75
N ALA A 115 24.91 -8.41 -21.78
CA ALA A 115 25.01 -7.40 -20.72
C ALA A 115 25.22 -5.98 -21.29
N THR A 116 26.04 -5.87 -22.34
CA THR A 116 26.30 -4.58 -23.01
C THR A 116 25.08 -4.08 -23.79
N GLN A 117 24.43 -4.96 -24.55
CA GLN A 117 23.25 -4.60 -25.36
C GLN A 117 22.06 -4.17 -24.51
N THR A 118 21.89 -4.81 -23.35
CA THR A 118 20.78 -4.54 -22.44
C THR A 118 21.08 -3.43 -21.43
N LYS A 119 22.24 -2.77 -21.53
CA LYS A 119 22.62 -1.59 -20.73
C LYS A 119 22.43 -1.76 -19.21
N GLY A 120 22.63 -2.98 -18.69
CA GLY A 120 22.46 -3.28 -17.25
C GLY A 120 21.03 -3.57 -16.81
N GLU A 121 20.08 -3.77 -17.74
CA GLU A 121 18.72 -4.22 -17.39
C GLU A 121 18.71 -5.66 -16.86
N PHE A 122 19.69 -6.47 -17.25
CA PHE A 122 19.85 -7.87 -16.84
C PHE A 122 21.22 -8.09 -16.19
N ALA A 123 21.23 -8.77 -15.04
CA ALA A 123 22.43 -9.27 -14.40
C ALA A 123 22.80 -10.61 -15.04
N VAL A 124 23.67 -10.56 -16.06
CA VAL A 124 24.03 -11.73 -16.86
C VAL A 124 25.16 -12.53 -16.19
N SER A 125 24.91 -13.81 -15.94
CA SER A 125 25.88 -14.79 -15.43
C SER A 125 26.04 -15.97 -16.40
N THR A 126 26.93 -16.91 -16.09
CA THR A 126 27.05 -18.15 -16.88
C THR A 126 26.81 -19.36 -15.99
N VAL A 127 26.16 -20.38 -16.54
CA VAL A 127 25.87 -21.64 -15.85
C VAL A 127 26.39 -22.79 -16.71
N PRO A 128 27.13 -23.77 -16.14
CA PRO A 128 27.82 -24.78 -16.93
C PRO A 128 26.87 -25.78 -17.63
N THR A 129 25.67 -26.03 -17.08
CA THR A 129 24.77 -27.07 -17.58
C THR A 129 23.31 -26.63 -17.63
N LEU A 130 22.55 -27.20 -18.58
CA LEU A 130 21.11 -27.00 -18.68
C LEU A 130 20.36 -27.49 -17.43
N ALA A 131 20.82 -28.59 -16.82
CA ALA A 131 20.19 -29.16 -15.63
C ALA A 131 20.28 -28.20 -14.42
N GLN A 132 21.45 -27.58 -14.21
CA GLN A 132 21.63 -26.57 -13.17
C GLN A 132 20.78 -25.33 -13.47
N ALA A 133 20.79 -24.84 -14.71
CA ALA A 133 19.98 -23.70 -15.10
C ALA A 133 18.48 -23.93 -14.88
N ARG A 134 17.96 -25.15 -15.14
CA ARG A 134 16.57 -25.51 -14.84
C ARG A 134 16.28 -25.51 -13.34
N ALA A 135 17.22 -25.96 -12.51
CA ALA A 135 17.06 -25.95 -11.06
C ALA A 135 17.04 -24.51 -10.52
N ASP A 136 18.00 -23.69 -10.94
CA ASP A 136 18.14 -22.29 -10.52
C ASP A 136 16.95 -21.42 -10.99
N VAL A 137 16.41 -21.68 -12.19
CA VAL A 137 15.19 -21.00 -12.67
C VAL A 137 13.95 -21.48 -11.91
N LYS A 138 13.90 -22.75 -11.49
CA LYS A 138 12.80 -23.30 -10.72
C LYS A 138 12.80 -22.84 -9.26
N SER A 139 13.96 -22.63 -8.66
CA SER A 139 14.10 -22.07 -7.29
C SER A 139 13.85 -20.56 -7.25
N GLY A 140 13.94 -19.88 -8.38
CA GLY A 140 13.81 -18.43 -8.49
C GLY A 140 15.13 -17.67 -8.29
N ASP A 141 16.26 -18.36 -8.20
CA ASP A 141 17.60 -17.76 -8.16
C ASP A 141 17.95 -17.09 -9.50
N LEU A 142 17.45 -17.66 -10.61
CA LEU A 142 17.50 -17.07 -11.94
C LEU A 142 16.09 -16.77 -12.45
N ALA A 143 15.90 -15.63 -13.09
CA ALA A 143 14.64 -15.29 -13.74
C ALA A 143 14.47 -16.03 -15.09
N ALA A 144 15.58 -16.23 -15.81
CA ALA A 144 15.61 -16.97 -17.06
C ALA A 144 17.02 -17.51 -17.33
N ALA A 145 17.14 -18.51 -18.20
CA ALA A 145 18.42 -18.96 -18.71
C ALA A 145 18.39 -19.21 -20.21
N TYR A 146 19.41 -18.76 -20.92
CA TYR A 146 19.51 -18.82 -22.38
C TYR A 146 20.62 -19.78 -22.79
N LEU A 147 20.28 -20.81 -23.56
CA LEU A 147 21.22 -21.72 -24.20
C LEU A 147 21.35 -21.32 -25.69
N PRO A 148 22.47 -20.71 -26.09
CA PRO A 148 22.72 -20.37 -27.49
C PRO A 148 22.86 -21.65 -28.34
N GLY A 149 22.20 -21.70 -29.50
CA GLY A 149 22.35 -22.80 -30.45
C GLY A 149 22.54 -22.31 -31.88
N ALA A 150 23.18 -23.13 -32.72
CA ALA A 150 23.53 -22.75 -34.09
C ALA A 150 22.31 -22.60 -35.03
N LYS A 151 21.23 -23.36 -34.77
CA LYS A 151 19.96 -23.26 -35.52
C LYS A 151 18.79 -22.90 -34.62
N THR A 152 18.79 -23.41 -33.39
CA THR A 152 17.74 -23.19 -32.41
C THR A 152 18.38 -22.94 -31.05
N SER A 153 18.11 -21.77 -30.50
CA SER A 153 18.49 -21.40 -29.14
C SER A 153 17.34 -21.72 -28.19
N THR A 154 17.64 -22.11 -26.95
CA THR A 154 16.62 -22.49 -25.95
C THR A 154 16.57 -21.46 -24.83
N LEU A 155 15.38 -21.01 -24.47
CA LEU A 155 15.13 -20.14 -23.33
C LEU A 155 14.40 -20.93 -22.24
N VAL A 156 15.05 -21.11 -21.10
CA VAL A 156 14.48 -21.71 -19.89
C VAL A 156 13.84 -20.60 -19.06
N ILE A 157 12.57 -20.77 -18.70
CA ILE A 157 11.79 -19.84 -17.88
C ILE A 157 10.90 -20.60 -16.90
N ALA A 158 10.41 -19.90 -15.88
CA ALA A 158 9.36 -20.37 -14.99
C ALA A 158 8.17 -19.41 -15.07
N SER A 159 7.19 -19.67 -15.94
CA SER A 159 6.08 -18.72 -16.11
C SER A 159 5.22 -18.62 -14.84
N GLY A 160 5.05 -19.73 -14.11
CA GLY A 160 4.28 -19.79 -12.87
C GLY A 160 4.87 -18.97 -11.72
N ALA A 161 6.15 -18.63 -11.79
CA ALA A 161 6.78 -17.74 -10.81
C ALA A 161 6.47 -16.26 -11.11
N GLN A 162 6.57 -15.84 -12.38
CA GLN A 162 6.30 -14.46 -12.79
C GLN A 162 5.92 -14.39 -14.28
N TYR A 163 4.62 -14.39 -14.59
CA TYR A 163 4.12 -14.40 -15.97
C TYR A 163 4.63 -13.22 -16.81
N GLN A 164 4.64 -12.02 -16.23
CA GLN A 164 5.02 -10.81 -16.96
C GLN A 164 6.50 -10.82 -17.33
N LEU A 165 7.36 -11.29 -16.42
CA LEU A 165 8.78 -11.41 -16.68
C LEU A 165 9.07 -12.48 -17.73
N ALA A 166 8.41 -13.64 -17.65
CA ALA A 166 8.50 -14.68 -18.67
C ALA A 166 8.12 -14.16 -20.06
N THR A 167 7.10 -13.31 -20.16
CA THR A 167 6.66 -12.70 -21.42
C THR A 167 7.69 -11.70 -21.96
N ILE A 168 8.24 -10.85 -21.10
CA ILE A 168 9.30 -9.89 -21.47
C ILE A 168 10.57 -10.63 -21.88
N SER A 169 11.00 -11.65 -21.13
CA SER A 169 12.16 -12.47 -21.48
C SER A 169 11.97 -13.16 -22.84
N LYS A 170 10.78 -13.73 -23.12
CA LYS A 170 10.49 -14.30 -24.44
C LYS A 170 10.67 -13.27 -25.55
N SER A 171 10.14 -12.05 -25.41
CA SER A 171 10.25 -11.04 -26.48
C SER A 171 11.69 -10.57 -26.69
N VAL A 172 12.43 -10.29 -25.61
CA VAL A 172 13.84 -9.86 -25.66
C VAL A 172 14.73 -10.94 -26.28
N PHE A 173 14.63 -12.18 -25.81
CA PHE A 173 15.46 -13.28 -26.32
C PHE A 173 15.03 -13.76 -27.71
N THR A 174 13.77 -13.56 -28.11
CA THR A 174 13.34 -13.83 -29.49
C THR A 174 14.01 -12.86 -30.45
N ALA A 175 14.07 -11.58 -30.10
CA ALA A 175 14.79 -10.58 -30.89
C ALA A 175 16.29 -10.91 -30.98
N ALA A 176 16.92 -11.30 -29.86
CA ALA A 176 18.33 -11.69 -29.83
C ALA A 176 18.64 -12.95 -30.65
N ALA A 177 17.78 -13.97 -30.57
CA ALA A 177 17.91 -15.20 -31.35
C ALA A 177 17.77 -14.93 -32.85
N THR A 178 16.79 -14.10 -33.24
CA THR A 178 16.54 -13.70 -34.63
C THR A 178 17.72 -12.91 -35.20
N ALA A 179 18.28 -11.97 -34.42
CA ALA A 179 19.48 -11.22 -34.82
C ALA A 179 20.71 -12.12 -35.03
N SER A 180 20.76 -13.26 -34.33
CA SER A 180 21.82 -14.27 -34.46
C SER A 180 21.54 -15.33 -35.54
N GLY A 181 20.40 -15.24 -36.25
CA GLY A 181 20.00 -16.20 -37.27
C GLY A 181 19.49 -17.54 -36.75
N SER A 182 19.11 -17.62 -35.46
CA SER A 182 18.54 -18.84 -34.85
C SER A 182 17.07 -18.67 -34.48
N THR A 183 16.32 -19.77 -34.38
CA THR A 183 14.97 -19.77 -33.80
C THR A 183 15.01 -19.90 -32.27
N LEU A 184 13.99 -19.42 -31.57
CA LEU A 184 13.89 -19.55 -30.12
C LEU A 184 12.91 -20.69 -29.74
N ALA A 185 13.41 -21.70 -29.04
CA ALA A 185 12.60 -22.69 -28.32
C ALA A 185 12.42 -22.26 -26.87
N VAL A 186 11.22 -22.40 -26.31
CA VAL A 186 10.91 -22.05 -24.93
C VAL A 186 10.74 -23.34 -24.11
N ASP A 187 11.51 -23.45 -23.04
CA ASP A 187 11.48 -24.53 -22.06
C ASP A 187 10.93 -23.99 -20.73
N ASP A 188 9.66 -24.24 -20.45
CA ASP A 188 9.00 -23.75 -19.24
C ASP A 188 9.03 -24.81 -18.14
N VAL A 189 9.86 -24.58 -17.12
CA VAL A 189 10.08 -25.56 -16.02
C VAL A 189 8.97 -25.55 -14.97
N ALA A 190 8.13 -24.51 -14.96
CA ALA A 190 7.02 -24.34 -14.04
C ALA A 190 5.87 -23.61 -14.75
N PRO A 191 5.15 -24.28 -15.65
CA PRO A 191 4.08 -23.65 -16.43
C PRO A 191 2.86 -23.33 -15.57
N LEU A 192 2.15 -22.25 -15.93
CA LEU A 192 0.83 -21.99 -15.35
C LEU A 192 -0.20 -23.05 -15.79
N PRO A 193 -1.22 -23.31 -14.95
CA PRO A 193 -2.36 -24.14 -15.34
C PRO A 193 -3.07 -23.55 -16.56
N ALA A 194 -3.55 -24.40 -17.47
CA ALA A 194 -4.29 -23.97 -18.66
C ALA A 194 -5.61 -23.23 -18.33
N SER A 195 -6.17 -23.47 -17.15
CA SER A 195 -7.35 -22.77 -16.61
C SER A 195 -7.04 -21.36 -16.10
N ASP A 196 -5.77 -21.04 -15.82
CA ASP A 196 -5.31 -19.73 -15.36
C ASP A 196 -4.01 -19.33 -16.07
N SER A 197 -4.13 -19.08 -17.37
CA SER A 197 -2.99 -18.74 -18.25
C SER A 197 -2.23 -17.48 -17.84
N PHE A 198 -2.80 -16.65 -16.96
CA PHE A 198 -2.20 -15.39 -16.51
C PHE A 198 -1.82 -15.38 -15.03
N GLY A 199 -2.18 -16.42 -14.26
CA GLY A 199 -1.88 -16.52 -12.83
C GLY A 199 -2.67 -15.53 -11.98
N THR A 200 -3.81 -15.07 -12.49
CA THR A 200 -4.58 -13.97 -11.89
C THR A 200 -5.67 -14.45 -10.93
N THR A 201 -5.97 -15.76 -10.92
CA THR A 201 -7.03 -16.33 -10.07
C THR A 201 -6.77 -16.02 -8.60
N LEU A 202 -5.55 -16.28 -8.12
CA LEU A 202 -5.21 -16.07 -6.71
C LEU A 202 -5.30 -14.59 -6.31
N PHE A 203 -4.90 -13.69 -7.22
CA PHE A 203 -5.03 -12.25 -7.02
C PHE A 203 -6.49 -11.85 -6.80
N TYR A 204 -7.40 -12.31 -7.69
CA TYR A 204 -8.83 -11.98 -7.56
C TYR A 204 -9.49 -12.64 -6.35
N VAL A 205 -9.15 -13.88 -6.02
CA VAL A 205 -9.63 -14.55 -4.80
C VAL A 205 -9.22 -13.77 -3.55
N THR A 206 -7.96 -13.32 -3.49
CA THR A 206 -7.45 -12.51 -2.39
C THR A 206 -8.17 -11.16 -2.31
N LEU A 207 -8.43 -10.53 -3.45
CA LEU A 207 -9.18 -9.26 -3.53
C LEU A 207 -10.59 -9.43 -2.96
N VAL A 208 -11.29 -10.53 -3.29
CA VAL A 208 -12.60 -10.85 -2.71
C VAL A 208 -12.52 -11.03 -1.20
N PHE A 209 -11.47 -11.69 -0.68
CA PHE A 209 -11.24 -11.82 0.77
C PHE A 209 -11.04 -10.48 1.45
N MET A 210 -10.27 -9.57 0.85
CA MET A 210 -10.05 -8.23 1.39
C MET A 210 -11.36 -7.44 1.46
N ILE A 211 -12.19 -7.49 0.42
CA ILE A 211 -13.52 -6.83 0.42
C ILE A 211 -14.41 -7.45 1.49
N GLY A 212 -14.46 -8.78 1.58
CA GLY A 212 -15.26 -9.50 2.57
C GLY A 212 -14.86 -9.15 4.00
N GLY A 213 -13.55 -9.15 4.29
CA GLY A 213 -13.02 -8.77 5.60
C GLY A 213 -13.31 -7.32 5.97
N TYR A 214 -13.11 -6.38 5.03
CA TYR A 214 -13.43 -4.97 5.22
C TYR A 214 -14.92 -4.75 5.49
N MET A 215 -15.81 -5.34 4.68
CA MET A 215 -17.26 -5.25 4.88
C MET A 215 -17.69 -5.81 6.24
N THR A 216 -17.10 -6.94 6.64
CA THR A 216 -17.36 -7.56 7.95
C THR A 216 -16.98 -6.62 9.09
N GLY A 217 -15.75 -6.08 9.05
CA GLY A 217 -15.28 -5.12 10.05
C GLY A 217 -16.13 -3.84 10.08
N MET A 218 -16.51 -3.32 8.92
CA MET A 218 -17.36 -2.13 8.79
C MET A 218 -18.74 -2.36 9.43
N PHE A 219 -19.43 -3.46 9.10
CA PHE A 219 -20.75 -3.74 9.66
C PHE A 219 -20.71 -4.07 11.15
N VAL A 220 -19.71 -4.83 11.61
CA VAL A 220 -19.51 -5.11 13.04
C VAL A 220 -19.17 -3.82 13.81
N GLY A 221 -18.42 -2.90 13.20
CA GLY A 221 -18.10 -1.60 13.79
C GLY A 221 -19.31 -0.67 13.88
N LEU A 222 -20.07 -0.54 12.79
CA LEU A 222 -21.22 0.38 12.70
C LEU A 222 -22.46 -0.13 13.45
N MET A 223 -22.80 -1.41 13.29
CA MET A 223 -24.04 -1.99 13.81
C MET A 223 -23.82 -2.85 15.06
N GLY A 224 -22.56 -3.19 15.38
CA GLY A 224 -22.24 -4.03 16.53
C GLY A 224 -22.13 -3.28 17.85
N GLY A 225 -22.25 -1.95 17.89
CA GLY A 225 -22.24 -1.10 19.10
C GLY A 225 -22.92 -1.68 20.35
N PRO A 226 -24.14 -2.23 20.27
CA PRO A 226 -24.82 -2.82 21.42
C PRO A 226 -24.41 -4.27 21.74
N LEU A 227 -23.67 -4.96 20.87
CA LEU A 227 -23.22 -6.35 21.10
C LEU A 227 -22.04 -6.41 22.07
N ARG A 228 -22.04 -7.46 22.92
CA ARG A 228 -20.91 -7.80 23.79
C ARG A 228 -19.66 -8.11 22.95
N HIS A 229 -18.48 -7.73 23.45
CA HIS A 229 -17.20 -7.92 22.75
C HIS A 229 -16.98 -9.36 22.25
N ARG A 230 -17.30 -10.37 23.08
CA ARG A 230 -17.21 -11.79 22.70
C ARG A 230 -18.08 -12.17 21.50
N VAL A 231 -19.27 -11.58 21.37
CA VAL A 231 -20.18 -11.87 20.26
C VAL A 231 -19.66 -11.23 18.97
N ARG A 232 -19.10 -10.01 19.05
CA ARG A 232 -18.45 -9.37 17.89
C ARG A 232 -17.27 -10.20 17.40
N LEU A 233 -16.41 -10.66 18.31
CA LEU A 233 -15.30 -11.56 17.97
C LEU A 233 -15.79 -12.89 17.38
N GLY A 234 -16.86 -13.46 17.94
CA GLY A 234 -17.46 -14.69 17.41
C GLY A 234 -18.00 -14.51 15.98
N ILE A 235 -18.62 -13.37 15.67
CA ILE A 235 -19.09 -13.05 14.31
C ILE A 235 -17.89 -12.90 13.36
N ILE A 236 -16.86 -12.15 13.76
CA ILE A 236 -15.65 -11.97 12.95
C ILE A 236 -14.99 -13.33 12.67
N ALA A 237 -14.80 -14.16 13.70
CA ALA A 237 -14.22 -15.49 13.56
C ALA A 237 -15.07 -16.42 12.68
N GLY A 238 -16.39 -16.40 12.84
CA GLY A 238 -17.30 -17.20 12.01
C GLY A 238 -17.24 -16.79 10.53
N VAL A 239 -17.25 -15.48 10.26
CA VAL A 239 -17.17 -14.95 8.89
C VAL A 239 -15.80 -15.23 8.27
N ALA A 240 -14.71 -15.17 9.06
CA ALA A 240 -13.36 -15.53 8.62
C ALA A 240 -13.21 -16.99 8.20
N VAL A 241 -14.12 -17.89 8.62
CA VAL A 241 -14.14 -19.28 8.15
C VAL A 241 -15.11 -19.45 6.98
N ILE A 242 -16.30 -18.85 7.06
CA ILE A 242 -17.37 -19.05 6.08
C ILE A 242 -17.03 -18.41 4.73
N ILE A 243 -16.51 -17.17 4.70
CA ILE A 243 -16.21 -16.49 3.43
C ILE A 243 -15.13 -17.23 2.64
N PRO A 244 -13.97 -17.60 3.23
CA PRO A 244 -12.99 -18.41 2.52
C PRO A 244 -13.54 -19.72 2.00
N LEU A 245 -14.33 -20.43 2.81
CA LEU A 245 -14.93 -21.71 2.42
C LEU A 245 -15.85 -21.55 1.19
N ILE A 246 -16.72 -20.53 1.17
CA ILE A 246 -17.61 -20.28 0.03
C ILE A 246 -16.82 -19.94 -1.22
N VAL A 247 -15.86 -19.02 -1.12
CA VAL A 247 -15.04 -18.62 -2.27
C VAL A 247 -14.25 -19.80 -2.81
N THR A 248 -13.63 -20.61 -1.95
CA THR A 248 -12.88 -21.79 -2.40
C THR A 248 -13.77 -22.81 -3.11
N ILE A 249 -15.00 -23.05 -2.62
CA ILE A 249 -15.96 -23.92 -3.31
C ILE A 249 -16.33 -23.35 -4.67
N LEU A 250 -16.63 -22.04 -4.76
CA LEU A 250 -16.99 -21.39 -6.02
C LEU A 250 -15.83 -21.40 -7.02
N THR A 251 -14.62 -21.05 -6.57
CA THR A 251 -13.39 -21.12 -7.38
C THR A 251 -13.16 -22.55 -7.88
N HIS A 252 -13.39 -23.57 -7.04
CA HIS A 252 -13.26 -24.96 -7.45
C HIS A 252 -14.28 -25.36 -8.52
N VAL A 253 -15.57 -25.06 -8.31
CA VAL A 253 -16.65 -25.41 -9.26
C VAL A 253 -16.48 -24.71 -10.60
N VAL A 254 -16.04 -23.44 -10.59
CA VAL A 254 -15.94 -22.62 -11.81
C VAL A 254 -14.64 -22.89 -12.58
N LEU A 255 -13.51 -23.12 -11.89
CA LEU A 255 -12.19 -23.21 -12.53
C LEU A 255 -11.62 -24.63 -12.59
N GLY A 256 -12.19 -25.60 -11.88
CA GLY A 256 -11.81 -27.02 -11.96
C GLY A 256 -10.37 -27.37 -11.53
N ALA A 257 -9.58 -26.42 -11.01
CA ALA A 257 -8.11 -26.53 -11.01
C ALA A 257 -7.38 -26.33 -9.68
N VAL A 258 -8.04 -26.07 -8.56
CA VAL A 258 -7.31 -25.81 -7.29
C VAL A 258 -7.29 -27.06 -6.42
N LEU A 259 -6.34 -27.96 -6.67
CA LEU A 259 -6.12 -29.16 -5.83
C LEU A 259 -4.70 -29.37 -5.31
N ALA A 260 -3.69 -28.61 -5.73
CA ALA A 260 -2.35 -28.83 -5.16
C ALA A 260 -2.17 -28.20 -3.76
N ASN A 261 -2.72 -27.00 -3.51
CA ASN A 261 -2.37 -26.17 -2.34
C ASN A 261 -3.57 -25.72 -1.50
N PHE A 262 -4.70 -26.45 -1.51
CA PHE A 262 -5.93 -26.08 -0.77
C PHE A 262 -5.66 -25.77 0.71
N PHE A 263 -4.91 -26.63 1.39
CA PHE A 263 -4.60 -26.47 2.79
C PHE A 263 -3.61 -25.33 3.07
N GLU A 264 -2.70 -25.03 2.13
CA GLU A 264 -1.77 -23.90 2.25
C GLU A 264 -2.51 -22.57 2.07
N LEU A 265 -3.41 -22.48 1.08
CA LEU A 265 -4.24 -21.30 0.85
C LEU A 265 -5.23 -21.06 1.99
N TRP A 266 -5.86 -22.12 2.48
CA TRP A 266 -6.74 -22.04 3.64
C TRP A 266 -5.97 -21.67 4.92
N GLY A 267 -4.76 -22.21 5.10
CA GLY A 267 -3.87 -21.86 6.21
C GLY A 267 -3.44 -20.39 6.20
N LEU A 268 -3.06 -19.85 5.03
CA LEU A 268 -2.72 -18.43 4.87
C LEU A 268 -3.92 -17.50 5.09
N ALA A 269 -5.11 -17.91 4.67
CA ALA A 269 -6.32 -17.12 4.84
C ALA A 269 -6.90 -17.16 6.27
N SER A 270 -6.60 -18.23 7.02
CA SER A 270 -7.10 -18.45 8.38
C SER A 270 -6.10 -18.07 9.48
N SER A 271 -4.84 -17.77 9.12
CA SER A 271 -3.87 -17.25 10.07
C SER A 271 -4.23 -15.80 10.46
N PRO A 272 -4.43 -15.50 11.76
CA PRO A 272 -4.78 -14.17 12.24
C PRO A 272 -3.68 -13.11 12.03
#